data_AF-A0A2N2ZX93-F1
#
_entry.id   AF-A0A2N2ZX93-F1
#
_cell.length_a   1.000
_cell.length_b   1.000
_cell.length_c   1.000
_cell.angle_alpha   90.00
_cell.angle_beta   90.00
_cell.angle_gamma   90.00
#
_symmetry.space_group_name_H-M   'P 1'
#
loop_
_entity.id
_entity.type
_entity.pdbx_description
1 polymer ?
#
loop_
_entity_poly.entity_id
_entity_poly.type
_entity_poly.pdbx_seq_one_letter_code
_entity_poly.pdbx_strand_id
1 'polypeptide(L)' 'MKTATIVGAGLVGSLWAVYLSKAGYKVTIVERRPDIRKAEISAGKSG' A
#
# COMPACT_ATOMS: atom_id res chain seq x y z
N MET A 1 8.75 -10.96 15.76
CA MET A 1 8.03 -9.89 15.03
C MET A 1 6.97 -10.54 14.15
N LYS A 2 5.70 -10.14 14.27
CA LYS A 2 4.59 -10.75 13.51
C LYS A 2 4.38 -9.99 12.20
N THR A 3 4.06 -10.70 11.12
CA THR A 3 3.84 -10.13 9.78
C THR A 3 2.38 -10.30 9.38
N ALA A 4 1.81 -9.29 8.71
CA ALA A 4 0.45 -9.34 8.19
C ALA A 4 0.42 -8.87 6.73
N THR A 5 -0.25 -9.63 5.86
CA THR A 5 -0.40 -9.28 4.45
C THR A 5 -1.85 -8.92 4.15
N ILE A 6 -2.09 -7.73 3.63
CA ILE A 6 -3.41 -7.22 3.27
C ILE A 6 -3.54 -7.24 1.76
N VAL A 7 -4.53 -7.96 1.24
CA VAL A 7 -4.83 -8.01 -0.20
C VAL A 7 -5.98 -7.06 -0.50
N GLY A 8 -5.68 -5.95 -1.18
CA GLY A 8 -6.61 -4.88 -1.54
C GLY A 8 -6.43 -3.62 -0.69
N ALA A 9 -5.97 -2.53 -1.31
CA ALA A 9 -5.76 -1.22 -0.68
C ALA A 9 -7.04 -0.35 -0.62
N GLY A 10 -8.22 -0.98 -0.51
CA GLY A 10 -9.48 -0.26 -0.38
C GLY A 10 -9.61 0.49 0.96
N LEU A 11 -10.79 1.08 1.21
CA LEU A 11 -11.08 1.81 2.45
C LEU A 11 -10.81 0.96 3.70
N VAL A 12 -11.27 -0.29 3.71
CA VAL A 12 -11.10 -1.22 4.82
C VAL A 12 -9.66 -1.72 4.94
N GLY A 13 -8.98 -1.99 3.81
CA GLY A 13 -7.59 -2.45 3.80
C GLY A 13 -6.62 -1.39 4.34
N SER A 14 -6.88 -0.12 4.01
CA SER A 14 -6.12 1.03 4.51
C SER A 14 -6.28 1.18 6.03
N LEU A 15 -7.49 1.00 6.54
CA LEU A 15 -7.76 1.07 7.98
C LEU A 15 -7.03 -0.04 8.75
N TRP A 16 -7.14 -1.29 8.28
CA TRP A 16 -6.46 -2.42 8.90
C TRP A 16 -4.94 -2.28 8.89
N ALA A 17 -4.36 -1.70 7.84
CA ALA A 17 -2.93 -1.45 7.78
C ALA A 17 -2.44 -0.55 8.91
N VAL A 18 -3.21 0.49 9.24
CA VAL A 18 -2.88 1.42 10.34
C VAL A 18 -2.97 0.71 11.69
N TYR A 19 -4.04 -0.06 11.94
CA TYR A 19 -4.19 -0.77 13.21
C TYR A 19 -3.12 -1.83 13.43
N LEU A 20 -2.82 -2.63 12.40
CA LEU A 20 -1.81 -3.69 12.48
C LEU A 20 -0.40 -3.09 12.63
N SER A 21 -0.10 -2.00 11.94
CA SER A 21 1.18 -1.28 12.12
C SER A 21 1.32 -0.75 13.55
N LYS A 22 0.25 -0.19 14.14
CA LYS A 22 0.24 0.28 15.54
C LYS A 22 0.38 -0.85 16.54
N ALA A 23 -0.15 -2.03 16.23
CA ALA A 23 -0.01 -3.24 17.04
C ALA A 23 1.36 -3.93 16.92
N GLY A 24 2.32 -3.32 16.19
CA GLY A 24 3.69 -3.83 16.04
C GLY A 24 3.84 -4.92 14.99
N TYR A 25 2.88 -5.05 14.07
CA TYR A 25 3.00 -5.97 12.93
C TYR A 25 3.76 -5.31 11.79
N LYS A 26 4.57 -6.11 11.11
CA LYS A 26 5.13 -5.75 9.81
C LYS A 26 4.05 -5.99 8.75
N VAL A 27 3.35 -4.93 8.35
CA VAL A 27 2.24 -4.97 7.39
C VAL A 27 2.77 -4.85 5.96
N THR A 28 2.28 -5.70 5.06
CA THR A 28 2.52 -5.62 3.61
C THR A 28 1.18 -5.53 2.89
N ILE A 29 0.97 -4.52 2.05
CA ILE A 29 -0.27 -4.34 1.30
C ILE A 29 0.00 -4.71 -0.16
N VAL A 30 -0.83 -5.58 -0.72
CA VAL A 30 -0.78 -6.00 -2.12
C VAL A 30 -2.10 -5.61 -2.76
N GLU A 31 -2.06 -4.82 -3.83
CA GLU A 31 -3.25 -4.54 -4.64
C GLU A 31 -3.09 -5.09 -6.05
N ARG A 32 -4.22 -5.51 -6.66
CA ARG A 32 -4.25 -6.02 -8.03
C ARG A 32 -4.11 -4.90 -9.06
N ARG A 33 -4.47 -3.67 -8.70
CA ARG A 33 -4.34 -2.52 -9.58
C ARG A 33 -2.85 -2.14 -9.62
N PRO A 34 -2.23 -1.97 -10.80
CA PRO A 34 -0.87 -1.45 -10.86
C PRO A 34 -0.85 -0.09 -10.17
N ASP A 35 0.13 0.10 -9.28
CA ASP A 35 0.29 1.32 -8.47
C ASP A 35 0.21 2.56 -9.37
N ILE A 36 -0.87 3.34 -9.24
CA ILE A 36 -1.11 4.52 -10.07
C ILE A 36 0.01 5.54 -9.85
N ARG A 37 0.69 5.50 -8.68
CA ARG A 37 1.86 6.34 -8.38
C ARG A 37 3.13 5.91 -9.11
N LYS A 38 3.20 4.69 -9.66
CA LYS A 38 4.28 4.28 -10.59
C LYS A 38 3.96 4.65 -12.03
N ALA A 39 2.70 4.85 -12.38
CA ALA A 39 2.27 5.23 -13.73
C ALA A 39 2.52 6.72 -14.03
N GLU A 40 2.52 7.60 -13.03
CA GLU A 40 2.68 9.06 -13.22
C GLU A 40 4.12 9.60 -13.09
N ILE A 41 5.15 8.76 -12.89
CA ILE A 41 6.56 9.22 -12.85
C ILE A 41 7.18 9.27 -14.27
N SER A 42 6.39 9.61 -15.29
CA SER A 42 6.87 9.90 -16.65
C SER A 42 6.42 11.26 -17.17
N ALA A 43 5.84 12.13 -16.32
CA ALA A 43 5.45 13.50 -16.70
C ALA A 43 6.36 14.56 -16.04
N GLY A 44 7.67 14.33 -16.06
CA GLY A 44 8.66 15.22 -15.44
C GLY A 44 10.01 15.19 -16.15
N LYS A 45 10.02 15.46 -17.46
CA LYS A 45 11.15 16.01 -18.24
C LYS A 45 10.77 16.17 -19.72
N SER A 46 10.19 17.32 -20.03
CA SER A 46 10.25 17.98 -21.34
C SER A 46 10.43 19.46 -20.96
N GLY A 47 11.57 20.10 -21.23
CA GLY A 47 12.06 20.34 -22.58
C GLY A 47 11.41 21.62 -23.06
#